data_AF-A0A6I4TCG8-F1
#
_entry.id   AF-A0A6I4TCG8-F1
#
_cell.length_a   1.000
_cell.length_b   1.000
_cell.length_c   1.000
_cell.angle_alpha   90.00
_cell.angle_beta   90.00
_cell.angle_gamma   90.00
#
_symmetry.space_group_name_H-M   'P 1'
#
loop_
_entity.id
_entity.type
_entity.pdbx_description
1 polymer ?
#
loop_
_entity_poly.entity_id
_entity_poly.type
_entity_poly.pdbx_seq_one_letter_code
_entity_poly.pdbx_strand_id
1 'polypeptide(L)'
;MTNGPAPDEALSSQTEPGVSHGPTTLKLGYERLSGDGRTALQTPLATLHAFNGWADKFLTTPAGGLRDVYVDVGHIFPKATPAIGGASLRIAFHDFRSTRGDLHYGREWNVMAAYPVAPWLTGMIKAARYKADTFGADTTKVWAQLEARF
;
A
#
# COMPACT_ATOMS: atom_id res chain seq x y z
N MET A 1 -4.84 18.81 40.65
CA MET A 1 -4.91 17.60 39.79
C MET A 1 -4.97 18.06 38.35
N THR A 2 -3.83 18.13 37.67
CA THR A 2 -3.77 18.50 36.25
C THR A 2 -3.89 17.20 35.45
N ASN A 3 -4.98 17.04 34.70
CA ASN A 3 -5.13 15.95 33.74
C ASN A 3 -4.10 16.16 32.61
N GLY A 4 -2.90 15.64 32.81
CA GLY A 4 -1.96 15.41 31.71
C GLY A 4 -2.54 14.39 30.73
N PRO A 5 -2.11 14.41 29.46
CA PRO A 5 -2.56 13.43 28.48
C PRO A 5 -2.21 12.01 28.96
N ALA A 6 -3.12 11.06 28.72
CA ALA A 6 -3.00 9.66 29.13
C ALA A 6 -1.77 8.96 28.49
N PRO A 7 -1.26 7.87 29.10
CA PRO A 7 -0.04 7.20 28.66
C PRO A 7 -0.22 6.52 27.29
N ASP A 8 0.72 6.78 26.38
CA ASP A 8 1.26 5.87 25.37
C ASP A 8 0.56 4.52 25.10
N GLU A 9 -0.63 4.53 24.51
CA GLU A 9 -1.15 3.34 23.84
C GLU A 9 -0.55 3.20 22.44
N ALA A 10 0.10 2.07 22.17
CA ALA A 10 0.61 1.69 20.87
C ALA A 10 -0.56 1.41 19.91
N LEU A 11 -1.17 2.46 19.38
CA LEU A 11 -2.37 2.38 18.57
C LEU A 11 -2.02 2.16 17.09
N SER A 12 -2.68 1.19 16.47
CA SER A 12 -2.81 1.04 15.03
C SER A 12 -4.25 1.30 14.63
N SER A 13 -4.47 2.04 13.54
CA SER A 13 -5.78 2.13 12.91
C SER A 13 -5.66 2.11 11.39
N GLN A 14 -6.61 1.45 10.74
CA GLN A 14 -6.70 1.39 9.29
C GLN A 14 -8.16 1.54 8.86
N THR A 15 -8.40 2.28 7.79
CA THR A 15 -9.74 2.46 7.21
C THR A 15 -9.62 2.59 5.70
N GLU A 16 -10.39 1.79 4.95
CA GLU A 16 -10.36 1.75 3.48
C GLU A 16 -11.79 1.70 2.89
N PRO A 17 -12.53 2.83 2.85
CA PRO A 17 -13.77 2.89 2.08
C PRO A 17 -13.53 2.63 0.60
N GLY A 18 -14.45 1.92 -0.04
CA GLY A 18 -14.40 1.63 -1.47
C GLY A 18 -15.75 1.71 -2.13
N VAL A 19 -15.75 2.06 -3.42
CA VAL A 19 -16.90 2.04 -4.30
C VAL A 19 -16.57 1.26 -5.57
N SER A 20 -17.49 0.44 -6.02
CA SER A 20 -17.38 -0.29 -7.28
C SER A 20 -18.45 0.19 -8.25
N HIS A 21 -18.04 0.42 -9.50
CA HIS A 21 -18.93 0.70 -10.61
C HIS A 21 -18.56 -0.21 -11.79
N GLY A 22 -19.38 -1.23 -12.01
CA GLY A 22 -19.10 -2.27 -12.99
C GLY A 22 -17.74 -2.96 -12.73
N PRO A 23 -16.85 -3.05 -13.72
CA PRO A 23 -15.54 -3.70 -13.59
C PRO A 23 -14.49 -2.92 -12.80
N THR A 24 -14.79 -1.67 -12.41
CA THR A 24 -13.84 -0.76 -11.77
C THR A 24 -14.17 -0.59 -10.29
N THR A 25 -13.14 -0.63 -9.45
CA THR A 25 -13.22 -0.36 -8.01
C THR A 25 -12.26 0.76 -7.66
N LEU A 26 -12.75 1.75 -6.93
CA LEU A 26 -11.96 2.83 -6.33
C LEU A 26 -11.97 2.66 -4.82
N LYS A 27 -10.81 2.78 -4.19
CA LYS A 27 -10.64 2.78 -2.74
C LYS A 27 -9.84 3.99 -2.30
N LEU A 28 -10.19 4.52 -1.14
CA LEU A 28 -9.43 5.53 -0.44
C LEU A 28 -9.03 4.95 0.90
N GLY A 29 -7.77 5.06 1.25
CA GLY A 29 -7.22 4.43 2.43
C GLY A 29 -6.52 5.40 3.35
N TYR A 30 -6.61 5.11 4.64
CA TYR A 30 -5.87 5.77 5.69
C TYR A 30 -5.34 4.71 6.65
N GLU A 31 -4.03 4.71 6.89
CA GLU A 31 -3.37 3.92 7.93
C GLU A 31 -2.59 4.83 8.87
N ARG A 32 -2.61 4.50 10.16
CA ARG A 32 -1.79 5.14 11.18
C ARG A 32 -1.17 4.10 12.11
N LEU A 33 0.16 4.09 12.14
CA LEU A 33 0.99 3.38 13.09
C LEU A 33 1.64 4.40 14.04
N SER A 34 1.47 4.17 15.34
CA SER A 34 1.99 5.08 16.37
C SER A 34 3.51 4.96 16.54
N GLY A 35 4.14 6.06 16.93
CA GLY A 35 5.55 6.12 17.34
C GLY A 35 5.83 7.35 18.21
N ASP A 36 6.73 7.21 19.19
CA ASP A 36 7.05 8.23 20.20
C ASP A 36 8.32 9.03 19.85
N GLY A 37 9.01 8.68 18.76
CA GLY A 37 10.29 9.25 18.33
C GLY A 37 11.53 8.49 18.83
N ARG A 38 11.35 7.44 19.65
CA ARG A 38 12.36 6.48 20.08
C ARG A 38 11.99 5.05 19.70
N THR A 39 10.70 4.72 19.83
CA THR A 39 10.09 3.44 19.50
C THR A 39 8.85 3.65 18.63
N ALA A 40 8.47 2.63 17.87
CA ALA A 40 7.26 2.63 17.07
C ALA A 40 6.66 1.24 17.00
N LEU A 41 5.33 1.18 16.81
CA LEU A 41 4.62 -0.07 16.65
C LEU A 41 5.14 -0.84 15.43
N GLN A 42 5.58 -2.07 15.65
CA GLN A 42 5.99 -2.99 14.60
C GLN A 42 4.90 -4.04 14.41
N THR A 43 4.42 -4.25 13.18
CA THR A 43 3.49 -5.33 12.83
C THR A 43 4.28 -6.46 12.16
N PRO A 44 4.51 -7.60 12.83
CA PRO A 44 5.52 -8.56 12.36
C PRO A 44 5.22 -9.28 11.04
N LEU A 45 3.98 -9.29 10.51
CA LEU A 45 3.61 -10.36 9.58
C LEU A 45 2.72 -10.10 8.35
N ALA A 46 1.96 -9.00 8.16
CA ALA A 46 0.98 -9.08 7.05
C ALA A 46 0.44 -7.79 6.41
N THR A 47 0.44 -6.64 7.07
CA THR A 47 -0.14 -5.41 6.48
C THR A 47 0.82 -4.68 5.54
N LEU A 48 2.08 -5.10 5.52
CA LEU A 48 3.16 -4.23 5.12
C LEU A 48 3.25 -4.05 3.59
N HIS A 49 3.03 -5.11 2.82
CA HIS A 49 3.01 -5.03 1.35
C HIS A 49 1.60 -4.75 0.78
N ALA A 50 0.56 -4.84 1.62
CA ALA A 50 -0.82 -4.57 1.21
C ALA A 50 -1.18 -3.08 1.36
N PHE A 51 -0.55 -2.39 2.33
CA PHE A 51 -0.90 -1.02 2.70
C PHE A 51 0.29 -0.05 2.69
N ASN A 52 1.51 -0.46 3.06
CA ASN A 52 2.66 0.47 3.15
C ASN A 52 3.50 0.57 1.87
N GLY A 53 2.80 0.49 0.74
CA GLY A 53 3.42 0.49 -0.57
C GLY A 53 4.09 -0.85 -0.93
N TRP A 54 4.51 -0.96 -2.18
CA TRP A 54 5.20 -2.12 -2.71
C TRP A 54 6.72 -1.91 -2.76
N ALA A 55 7.24 -0.68 -2.66
CA ALA A 55 8.71 -0.47 -2.69
C ALA A 55 9.44 -0.95 -1.43
N ASP A 56 8.71 -1.48 -0.44
CA ASP A 56 9.19 -1.99 0.85
C ASP A 56 10.02 -0.97 1.66
N LYS A 57 9.62 0.32 1.64
CA LYS A 57 10.33 1.35 2.42
C LYS A 57 10.01 1.31 3.91
N PHE A 58 8.83 0.82 4.27
CA PHE A 58 8.34 0.83 5.64
C PHE A 58 8.23 -0.58 6.24
N LEU A 59 9.12 -1.51 5.84
CA LEU A 59 9.25 -2.86 6.44
C LEU A 59 9.48 -2.80 7.96
N THR A 60 10.08 -1.70 8.40
CA THR A 60 10.18 -1.31 9.78
C THR A 60 9.52 0.05 9.93
N THR A 61 8.56 0.16 10.84
CA THR A 61 7.90 1.45 11.12
C THR A 61 8.94 2.41 11.70
N PRO A 62 9.11 3.62 11.13
CA PRO A 62 10.04 4.61 11.66
C PRO A 62 9.69 5.01 13.10
N ALA A 63 10.66 5.42 13.90
CA ALA A 63 10.44 5.82 15.29
C ALA A 63 9.41 6.97 15.45
N GLY A 64 9.26 7.83 14.44
CA GLY A 64 8.22 8.87 14.40
C GLY A 64 6.80 8.34 14.10
N GLY A 65 6.62 7.03 14.00
CA GLY A 65 5.42 6.38 13.49
C GLY A 65 5.27 6.56 11.98
N LEU A 66 4.17 6.04 11.44
CA LEU A 66 3.82 6.11 10.01
C LEU A 66 2.34 6.47 9.87
N ARG A 67 2.06 7.41 9.00
CA ARG A 67 0.72 7.72 8.51
C ARG A 67 0.75 7.60 7.00
N ASP A 68 -0.14 6.78 6.46
CA ASP A 68 -0.29 6.60 5.03
C ASP A 68 -1.70 7.01 4.60
N VAL A 69 -1.77 7.85 3.58
CA VAL A 69 -3.00 8.19 2.89
C VAL A 69 -2.84 7.77 1.44
N TYR A 70 -3.74 6.91 0.97
CA TYR A 70 -3.61 6.35 -0.37
C TYR A 70 -4.93 6.31 -1.13
N VAL A 71 -4.79 6.27 -2.46
CA VAL A 71 -5.86 5.98 -3.40
C VAL A 71 -5.47 4.74 -4.19
N ASP A 72 -6.43 3.84 -4.38
CA ASP A 72 -6.24 2.60 -5.11
C ASP A 72 -7.37 2.41 -6.12
N VAL A 73 -6.98 2.17 -7.37
CA VAL A 73 -7.91 1.92 -8.48
C VAL A 73 -7.61 0.55 -9.06
N GLY A 74 -8.61 -0.32 -9.01
CA GLY A 74 -8.59 -1.63 -9.65
C GLY A 74 -9.58 -1.70 -10.80
N HIS A 75 -9.19 -2.38 -11.87
CA HIS A 75 -10.07 -2.70 -13.00
C HIS A 75 -9.89 -4.14 -13.42
N ILE A 76 -11.00 -4.86 -13.65
CA ILE A 76 -10.99 -6.21 -14.20
C ILE A 76 -11.68 -6.19 -15.56
N PHE A 77 -10.94 -6.48 -16.62
CA PHE A 77 -11.48 -6.49 -17.97
C PHE A 77 -12.53 -7.62 -18.10
N PRO A 78 -13.77 -7.32 -18.52
CA PRO A 78 -14.80 -8.33 -18.72
C PRO A 78 -14.32 -9.45 -19.64
N LYS A 79 -14.71 -10.70 -19.39
CA LYS A 79 -14.28 -11.86 -20.21
C LYS A 79 -14.60 -11.72 -21.71
N ALA A 80 -15.62 -10.95 -22.06
CA ALA A 80 -15.98 -10.66 -23.45
C ALA A 80 -15.06 -9.64 -24.14
N THR A 81 -14.11 -9.03 -23.42
CA THR A 81 -13.19 -8.03 -23.98
C THR A 81 -12.19 -8.72 -24.92
N PRO A 82 -12.08 -8.31 -26.19
CA PRO A 82 -11.13 -8.90 -27.13
C PRO A 82 -9.69 -8.82 -26.60
N ALA A 83 -8.93 -9.91 -26.76
CA ALA A 83 -7.53 -10.08 -26.38
C ALA A 83 -7.16 -9.98 -24.89
N ILE A 84 -7.91 -9.24 -24.06
CA ILE A 84 -7.55 -8.98 -22.65
C ILE A 84 -8.65 -9.38 -21.64
N GLY A 85 -9.66 -10.11 -22.08
CA GLY A 85 -10.74 -10.56 -21.20
C GLY A 85 -10.22 -11.36 -19.99
N GLY A 86 -10.63 -10.94 -18.79
CA GLY A 86 -10.19 -11.53 -17.52
C GLY A 86 -8.86 -10.99 -16.99
N ALA A 87 -8.16 -10.12 -17.74
CA ALA A 87 -7.00 -9.41 -17.21
C ALA A 87 -7.41 -8.41 -16.12
N SER A 88 -6.47 -8.01 -15.28
CA SER A 88 -6.68 -6.95 -14.30
C SER A 88 -5.54 -5.94 -14.28
N LEU A 89 -5.90 -4.71 -13.95
CA LEU A 89 -4.99 -3.59 -13.73
C LEU A 89 -5.27 -3.01 -12.36
N ARG A 90 -4.22 -2.71 -11.59
CA ARG A 90 -4.31 -1.99 -10.32
C ARG A 90 -3.27 -0.89 -10.29
N ILE A 91 -3.69 0.32 -9.92
CA ILE A 91 -2.81 1.48 -9.74
C ILE A 91 -3.09 2.03 -8.35
N ALA A 92 -2.04 2.29 -7.57
CA ALA A 92 -2.16 2.95 -6.29
C ALA A 92 -1.16 4.09 -6.14
N PHE A 93 -1.54 5.09 -5.36
CA PHE A 93 -0.69 6.21 -5.00
C PHE A 93 -0.76 6.44 -3.49
N HIS A 94 0.40 6.63 -2.87
CA HIS A 94 0.54 6.80 -1.42
C HIS A 94 1.25 8.13 -1.09
N ASP A 95 0.78 8.83 -0.06
CA ASP A 95 1.47 9.95 0.61
C ASP A 95 1.84 9.52 2.04
N PHE A 96 3.13 9.30 2.28
CA PHE A 96 3.63 8.81 3.56
C PHE A 96 4.14 9.96 4.43
N ARG A 97 3.72 9.98 5.69
CA ARG A 97 4.14 10.96 6.69
C ARG A 97 4.44 10.32 8.03
N SER A 98 5.14 11.05 8.89
CA SER A 98 5.26 10.66 10.28
C SER A 98 3.95 10.86 11.03
N THR A 99 3.68 9.97 11.99
CA THR A 99 2.57 10.18 12.94
C THR A 99 2.90 11.32 13.91
N ARG A 100 4.17 11.43 14.30
CA ARG A 100 4.67 12.47 15.20
C ARG A 100 5.48 13.52 14.43
N GLY A 101 5.09 14.79 14.54
CA GLY A 101 5.81 15.91 13.92
C GLY A 101 5.49 16.16 12.44
N ASP A 102 4.59 15.38 11.85
CA ASP A 102 4.08 15.54 10.47
C ASP A 102 5.14 15.69 9.37
N LEU A 103 6.25 14.97 9.50
CA LEU A 103 7.32 14.96 8.50
C LEU A 103 6.84 14.23 7.25
N HIS A 104 7.06 14.83 6.09
CA HIS A 104 6.78 14.21 4.79
C HIS A 104 7.86 13.18 4.48
N TYR A 105 7.53 11.90 4.60
CA TYR A 105 8.50 10.83 4.36
C TYR A 105 8.77 10.64 2.87
N GLY A 106 7.73 10.65 2.06
CA GLY A 106 7.82 10.54 0.62
C GLY A 106 6.50 10.08 0.01
N ARG A 107 6.52 9.85 -1.31
CA ARG A 107 5.36 9.42 -2.09
C ARG A 107 5.69 8.21 -2.93
N GLU A 108 4.70 7.37 -3.18
CA GLU A 108 4.89 6.17 -3.98
C GLU A 108 3.80 5.98 -5.02
N TRP A 109 4.23 5.58 -6.22
CA TRP A 109 3.36 5.07 -7.28
C TRP A 109 3.52 3.57 -7.43
N ASN A 110 2.40 2.87 -7.50
CA ASN A 110 2.30 1.42 -7.66
C ASN A 110 1.46 1.06 -8.88
N VAL A 111 1.91 0.10 -9.67
CA VAL A 111 1.20 -0.42 -10.84
C VAL A 111 1.34 -1.93 -10.91
N MET A 112 0.23 -2.65 -11.03
CA MET A 112 0.18 -4.11 -11.23
C MET A 112 -0.69 -4.40 -12.44
N ALA A 113 -0.22 -5.31 -13.29
CA ALA A 113 -1.02 -5.96 -14.32
C ALA A 113 -1.00 -7.47 -14.12
N ALA A 114 -2.16 -8.13 -14.22
CA ALA A 114 -2.27 -9.58 -14.22
C ALA A 114 -3.06 -10.06 -15.43
N TYR A 115 -2.66 -11.19 -16.00
CA TYR A 115 -3.24 -11.76 -17.22
C TYR A 115 -3.42 -13.28 -17.07
N PRO A 116 -4.63 -13.81 -17.34
CA PRO A 116 -4.86 -15.26 -17.37
C PRO A 116 -4.23 -15.85 -18.64
N VAL A 117 -3.02 -16.35 -18.53
CA VAL A 117 -2.25 -16.93 -19.65
C VAL A 117 -2.90 -18.23 -20.14
N ALA A 118 -3.43 -19.03 -19.20
CA ALA A 118 -4.19 -20.25 -19.45
C ALA A 118 -5.23 -20.45 -18.33
N PRO A 119 -6.20 -21.38 -18.45
CA PRO A 119 -7.19 -21.62 -17.39
C PRO A 119 -6.59 -21.97 -16.00
N TRP A 120 -5.37 -22.49 -15.98
CA TRP A 120 -4.62 -22.90 -14.78
C TRP A 120 -3.41 -22.01 -14.48
N LEU A 121 -3.16 -20.96 -15.27
CA LEU A 121 -1.96 -20.12 -15.16
C LEU A 121 -2.28 -18.62 -15.28
N THR A 122 -1.85 -17.84 -14.29
CA THR A 122 -1.91 -16.38 -14.32
C THR A 122 -0.50 -15.80 -14.26
N GLY A 123 -0.18 -14.88 -15.17
CA GLY A 123 1.03 -14.08 -15.11
C GLY A 123 0.75 -12.71 -14.50
N MET A 124 1.69 -12.19 -13.72
CA MET A 124 1.56 -10.89 -13.08
C MET A 124 2.88 -10.13 -13.11
N ILE A 125 2.79 -8.83 -13.38
CA ILE A 125 3.89 -7.88 -13.25
C ILE A 125 3.47 -6.79 -12.27
N LYS A 126 4.39 -6.39 -11.39
CA LYS A 126 4.23 -5.26 -10.48
C LYS A 126 5.41 -4.31 -10.62
N ALA A 127 5.16 -3.02 -10.47
CA ALA A 127 6.18 -1.99 -10.38
C ALA A 127 5.81 -0.99 -9.29
N ALA A 128 6.83 -0.51 -8.57
CA ALA A 128 6.71 0.48 -7.51
C ALA A 128 7.81 1.53 -7.67
N ARG A 129 7.47 2.80 -7.48
CA ARG A 129 8.43 3.90 -7.46
C ARG A 129 8.17 4.82 -6.28
N TYR A 130 9.02 4.72 -5.28
CA TYR A 130 9.07 5.61 -4.13
C TYR A 130 10.02 6.77 -4.40
N LYS A 131 9.55 7.98 -4.15
CA LYS A 131 10.36 9.20 -4.12
C LYS A 131 10.46 9.68 -2.68
N ALA A 132 11.68 9.74 -2.16
CA ALA A 132 11.93 10.16 -0.79
C ALA A 132 11.88 11.68 -0.66
N ASP A 133 11.34 12.15 0.46
CA ASP A 133 11.44 13.55 0.87
C ASP A 133 12.31 13.64 2.15
N THR A 134 11.85 13.10 3.28
CA THR A 134 12.62 13.10 4.55
C THR A 134 12.99 11.71 5.07
N PHE A 135 12.50 10.63 4.46
CA PHE A 135 12.76 9.27 4.92
C PHE A 135 13.22 8.35 3.79
N GLY A 136 14.35 7.67 4.03
CA GLY A 136 14.94 6.72 3.11
C GLY A 136 15.60 7.39 1.90
N ALA A 137 15.46 6.75 0.75
CA ALA A 137 16.02 7.18 -0.52
C ALA A 137 15.09 6.74 -1.65
N ASP A 138 15.15 7.43 -2.78
CA ASP A 138 14.44 7.05 -4.01
C ASP A 138 14.65 5.57 -4.31
N THR A 139 13.56 4.86 -4.61
CA THR A 139 13.60 3.40 -4.79
C THR A 139 12.62 3.01 -5.88
N THR A 140 13.09 2.21 -6.84
CA THR A 140 12.24 1.59 -7.85
C THR A 140 12.36 0.08 -7.71
N LYS A 141 11.24 -0.63 -7.75
CA LYS A 141 11.18 -2.08 -7.71
C LYS A 141 10.23 -2.62 -8.75
N VAL A 142 10.57 -3.78 -9.30
CA VAL A 142 9.77 -4.49 -10.30
C VAL A 142 9.76 -5.97 -9.93
N TRP A 143 8.60 -6.60 -10.03
CA TRP A 143 8.41 -8.02 -9.79
C TRP A 143 7.67 -8.65 -10.97
N ALA A 144 8.01 -9.89 -11.27
CA ALA A 144 7.27 -10.76 -12.17
C ALA A 144 6.91 -12.04 -11.43
N GLN A 145 5.68 -12.52 -11.60
CA GLN A 145 5.13 -13.67 -10.90
C GLN A 145 4.32 -14.54 -11.87
N LEU A 146 4.34 -15.85 -11.63
CA LEU A 146 3.47 -16.83 -12.26
C LEU A 146 2.74 -17.58 -11.15
N GLU A 147 1.41 -17.61 -11.21
CA GLU A 147 0.56 -18.36 -10.31
C GLU A 147 -0.08 -19.52 -11.07
N ALA A 148 0.21 -20.75 -10.64
CA ALA A 148 -0.39 -21.96 -11.18
C ALA A 148 -1.38 -22.57 -10.18
N ARG A 149 -2.53 -23.05 -10.66
CA ARG A 149 -3.56 -23.73 -9.85
C ARG A 149 -3.76 -25.14 -10.39
N PHE A 150 -3.66 -26.14 -9.52
CA PHE A 150 -3.77 -27.57 -9.83
C PHE A 150 -4.91 -28.22 -9.04
#